data_AF-A0A7C0WJN3-F1
#
_entry.id   AF-A0A7C0WJN3-F1
#
_cell.length_a   1.000
_cell.length_b   1.000
_cell.length_c   1.000
_cell.angle_alpha   90.00
_cell.angle_beta   90.00
_cell.angle_gamma   90.00
#
_symmetry.space_group_name_H-M   'P 1'
#
loop_
_entity.id
_entity.type
_entity.pdbx_description
1 polymer ?
#
loop_
_entity_poly.entity_id
_entity_poly.type
_entity_poly.pdbx_seq_one_letter_code
_entity_poly.pdbx_strand_id
1 'polypeptide(L)'
;MKKKYLILSMVLLMCGFTVSSQAALQDRGGGLIYDEYLDITWLADANYAVTSGYDDDGLMTWSDAMEWADTLEYAGYPDWRLPDITIPCEGIVGCTVSSEFGHLFYVELGGTPGQPISGDVSYFIGIQGGAYWMQRTFPPNPEYAVDFDFSRGVPGVNPKTHEAYVWAVRDGDSAPPVVPEPISSILFVTGGVALAGKRYFKRKKTGN
;
A
#
# COMPACT_ATOMS: atom_id res chain seq x y z
N MET A 1 -29.04 29.96 -39.17
CA MET A 1 -29.57 29.50 -37.86
C MET A 1 -29.04 28.15 -37.40
N LYS A 2 -28.54 27.24 -38.26
CA LYS A 2 -28.05 25.90 -37.86
C LYS A 2 -26.66 25.87 -37.18
N LYS A 3 -25.79 26.87 -37.39
CA LYS A 3 -24.43 26.94 -36.79
C LYS A 3 -24.38 27.33 -35.30
N LYS A 4 -25.39 28.04 -34.77
CA LYS A 4 -25.41 28.47 -33.36
C LYS A 4 -25.76 27.33 -32.39
N TYR A 5 -26.53 26.34 -32.85
CA TYR A 5 -26.87 25.16 -32.05
C TYR A 5 -25.75 24.11 -31.98
N LEU A 6 -24.84 24.10 -32.97
CA LEU A 6 -23.69 23.19 -32.97
C LEU A 6 -22.65 23.57 -31.91
N ILE A 7 -22.45 24.88 -31.67
CA ILE A 7 -21.51 25.37 -30.64
C ILE A 7 -22.12 25.18 -29.24
N LEU A 8 -23.43 25.36 -29.09
CA LEU A 8 -24.12 25.15 -27.81
C LEU A 8 -24.15 23.65 -27.40
N SER A 9 -24.14 22.74 -28.37
CA SER A 9 -24.07 21.29 -28.15
C SER A 9 -22.69 20.81 -27.68
N MET A 10 -21.61 21.55 -27.98
CA MET A 10 -20.25 21.12 -27.66
C MET A 10 -19.81 21.56 -26.25
N VAL A 11 -20.39 22.66 -25.74
CA VAL A 11 -20.16 23.15 -24.37
C VAL A 11 -20.91 22.31 -23.33
N LEU A 12 -22.09 21.77 -23.67
CA LEU A 12 -22.88 20.94 -22.76
C LEU A 12 -22.29 19.54 -22.53
N LEU A 13 -21.39 19.08 -23.41
CA LEU A 13 -20.77 17.75 -23.31
C LEU A 13 -19.51 17.72 -22.41
N MET A 14 -18.98 18.88 -22.00
CA MET A 14 -17.80 18.98 -21.13
C MET A 14 -18.13 19.11 -19.64
N CYS A 15 -19.40 19.35 -19.26
CA CYS A 15 -19.79 19.50 -17.84
C CYS A 15 -20.17 18.18 -17.14
N GLY A 16 -19.93 17.03 -17.76
CA GLY A 16 -20.40 15.72 -17.26
C GLY A 16 -19.36 14.86 -16.54
N PHE A 17 -18.08 15.25 -16.52
CA PHE A 17 -17.04 14.48 -15.82
C PHE A 17 -16.74 15.14 -14.48
N THR A 18 -17.61 14.91 -13.51
CA THR A 18 -17.14 14.90 -12.12
C THR A 18 -16.24 13.69 -11.98
N VAL A 19 -14.93 13.86 -12.15
CA VAL A 19 -13.98 12.87 -11.62
C VAL A 19 -14.18 12.95 -10.12
N SER A 20 -14.91 12.00 -9.56
CA SER A 20 -14.84 11.72 -8.14
C SER A 20 -13.39 11.35 -7.88
N SER A 21 -12.58 12.25 -7.31
CA SER A 21 -11.32 11.84 -6.68
C SER A 21 -11.72 11.10 -5.41
N GLN A 22 -12.16 9.85 -5.57
CA GLN A 22 -12.20 8.95 -4.44
C GLN A 22 -10.74 8.75 -4.05
N ALA A 23 -10.41 8.95 -2.77
CA ALA A 23 -9.14 8.48 -2.25
C ALA A 23 -9.03 6.99 -2.65
N ALA A 24 -7.95 6.69 -3.36
CA ALA A 24 -7.83 5.46 -4.11
C ALA A 24 -6.54 4.78 -3.72
N LEU A 25 -6.66 3.69 -2.96
CA LEU A 25 -5.61 2.71 -2.87
C LEU A 25 -5.26 2.20 -4.28
N GLN A 26 -3.99 2.21 -4.61
CA GLN A 26 -3.45 1.72 -5.88
C GLN A 26 -2.51 0.55 -5.59
N ASP A 27 -2.86 -0.64 -6.10
CA ASP A 27 -1.94 -1.78 -6.09
C ASP A 27 -0.79 -1.51 -7.08
N ARG A 28 0.42 -1.37 -6.55
CA ARG A 28 1.67 -1.18 -7.32
C ARG A 28 2.31 -2.51 -7.72
N GLY A 29 1.75 -3.63 -7.26
CA GLY A 29 2.32 -4.96 -7.38
C GLY A 29 3.43 -5.20 -6.36
N GLY A 30 3.81 -6.47 -6.18
CA GLY A 30 4.87 -6.84 -5.23
C GLY A 30 4.51 -6.59 -3.76
N GLY A 31 3.22 -6.51 -3.42
CA GLY A 31 2.75 -6.28 -2.05
C GLY A 31 2.87 -4.83 -1.58
N LEU A 32 2.85 -3.87 -2.52
CA LEU A 32 2.94 -2.43 -2.25
C LEU A 32 1.60 -1.77 -2.61
N ILE A 33 0.93 -1.17 -1.64
CA ILE A 33 -0.36 -0.50 -1.84
C ILE A 33 -0.19 0.99 -1.58
N TYR A 34 -0.25 1.80 -2.63
CA TYR A 34 -0.08 3.25 -2.54
C TYR A 34 -1.40 3.93 -2.17
N ASP A 35 -1.39 4.76 -1.12
CA ASP A 35 -2.47 5.64 -0.71
C ASP A 35 -2.18 7.06 -1.22
N GLU A 36 -2.92 7.49 -2.24
CA GLU A 36 -2.71 8.78 -2.90
C GLU A 36 -3.10 9.97 -2.01
N TYR A 37 -3.99 9.79 -1.04
CA TYR A 37 -4.43 10.88 -0.16
C TYR A 37 -3.37 11.19 0.90
N LEU A 38 -2.83 10.13 1.51
CA LEU A 38 -1.77 10.26 2.51
C LEU A 38 -0.38 10.45 1.91
N ASP A 39 -0.21 10.14 0.62
CA ASP A 39 1.09 10.05 -0.05
C ASP A 39 2.02 9.08 0.71
N ILE A 40 1.52 7.86 0.94
CA ILE A 40 2.28 6.77 1.58
C ILE A 40 2.04 5.45 0.87
N THR A 41 2.94 4.50 1.06
CA THR A 41 2.78 3.12 0.61
C THR A 41 2.67 2.18 1.81
N TRP A 42 1.63 1.37 1.84
CA TRP A 42 1.42 0.29 2.80
C TRP A 42 2.06 -1.01 2.31
N LEU A 43 2.53 -1.84 3.24
CA LEU A 43 2.64 -3.27 2.96
C LEU A 43 1.25 -3.86 2.76
N ALA A 44 1.07 -4.67 1.72
CA ALA A 44 -0.19 -5.38 1.48
C ALA A 44 -0.48 -6.42 2.56
N ASP A 45 0.58 -7.01 3.13
CA ASP A 45 0.47 -7.98 4.22
C ASP A 45 0.46 -7.26 5.57
N ALA A 46 -0.72 -7.22 6.19
CA ALA A 46 -0.96 -6.58 7.47
C ALA A 46 -0.44 -7.39 8.67
N ASN A 47 0.17 -8.56 8.44
CA ASN A 47 0.88 -9.32 9.46
C ASN A 47 2.22 -9.83 8.90
N TYR A 48 2.93 -8.96 8.19
CA TYR A 48 4.18 -9.31 7.52
C TYR A 48 5.27 -9.79 8.49
N ALA A 49 5.23 -9.39 9.76
CA ALA A 49 6.12 -9.92 10.79
C ALA A 49 6.06 -11.46 10.88
N VAL A 50 4.86 -12.04 10.76
CA VAL A 50 4.67 -13.50 10.73
C VAL A 50 5.09 -14.09 9.39
N THR A 51 4.65 -13.53 8.28
CA THR A 51 4.87 -14.16 6.96
C THR A 51 6.31 -14.04 6.48
N SER A 52 7.06 -13.05 6.96
CA SER A 52 8.52 -12.95 6.81
C SER A 52 9.29 -13.90 7.72
N GLY A 53 8.65 -14.44 8.76
CA GLY A 53 9.29 -15.27 9.78
C GLY A 53 10.13 -14.48 10.78
N TYR A 54 9.90 -13.17 10.91
CA TYR A 54 10.55 -12.33 11.91
C TYR A 54 10.00 -12.62 13.32
N ASP A 55 8.70 -12.85 13.41
CA ASP A 55 7.99 -13.16 14.66
C ASP A 55 7.00 -14.32 14.48
N ASP A 56 6.71 -15.07 15.54
CA ASP A 56 5.88 -16.27 15.48
C ASP A 56 4.37 -15.95 15.42
N ASP A 57 3.92 -14.89 16.09
CA ASP A 57 2.51 -14.52 16.17
C ASP A 57 2.20 -13.09 15.70
N GLY A 58 3.25 -12.29 15.48
CA GLY A 58 3.18 -10.92 14.96
C GLY A 58 2.92 -9.88 16.04
N LEU A 59 2.89 -10.28 17.32
CA LEU A 59 2.71 -9.40 18.46
C LEU A 59 4.08 -9.01 19.01
N MET A 60 4.33 -7.71 19.13
CA MET A 60 5.62 -7.19 19.58
C MET A 60 5.43 -6.13 20.66
N THR A 61 6.40 -6.01 21.56
CA THR A 61 6.49 -4.81 22.40
C THR A 61 6.71 -3.59 21.52
N TRP A 62 6.37 -2.40 21.99
CA TRP A 62 6.54 -1.20 21.17
C TRP A 62 8.01 -0.96 20.77
N SER A 63 8.95 -1.35 21.63
CA SER A 63 10.39 -1.24 21.31
C SER A 63 10.78 -2.17 20.17
N ASP A 64 10.33 -3.43 20.23
CA ASP A 64 10.64 -4.44 19.22
C ASP A 64 9.93 -4.12 17.89
N ALA A 65 8.72 -3.55 17.95
CA ALA A 65 7.98 -3.08 16.78
C ALA A 65 8.70 -1.93 16.04
N MET A 66 9.26 -0.98 16.78
CA MET A 66 10.07 0.10 16.20
C MET A 66 11.35 -0.46 15.58
N GLU A 67 12.05 -1.38 16.26
CA GLU A 67 13.25 -2.04 15.73
C GLU A 67 12.96 -2.86 14.47
N TRP A 68 11.84 -3.60 14.46
CA TRP A 68 11.38 -4.33 13.29
C TRP A 68 11.16 -3.40 12.10
N ALA A 69 10.44 -2.29 12.29
CA ALA A 69 10.18 -1.35 11.22
C ALA A 69 11.47 -0.67 10.72
N ASP A 70 12.34 -0.23 11.63
CA ASP A 70 13.61 0.45 11.31
C ASP A 70 14.61 -0.45 10.57
N THR A 71 14.52 -1.77 10.73
CA THR A 71 15.41 -2.75 10.10
C THR A 71 14.79 -3.47 8.90
N LEU A 72 13.52 -3.22 8.61
CA LEU A 72 12.79 -3.84 7.53
C LEU A 72 13.32 -3.37 6.17
N GLU A 73 13.78 -4.31 5.34
CA GLU A 73 14.03 -4.10 3.92
C GLU A 73 12.99 -4.87 3.10
N TYR A 74 12.09 -4.15 2.46
CA TYR A 74 11.05 -4.74 1.62
C TYR A 74 10.99 -4.05 0.25
N ALA A 75 10.92 -4.83 -0.82
CA ALA A 75 10.94 -4.38 -2.20
C ALA A 75 12.12 -3.42 -2.55
N GLY A 76 13.25 -3.56 -1.85
CA GLY A 76 14.44 -2.72 -2.04
C GLY A 76 14.40 -1.37 -1.32
N TYR A 77 13.43 -1.16 -0.43
CA TYR A 77 13.29 0.03 0.41
C TYR A 77 13.64 -0.31 1.87
N PRO A 78 14.60 0.39 2.49
CA PRO A 78 15.00 0.20 3.90
C PRO A 78 14.42 1.25 4.86
N ASP A 79 13.51 2.12 4.39
CA ASP A 79 12.97 3.28 5.08
C ASP A 79 11.52 3.07 5.56
N TRP A 80 11.19 1.85 5.97
CA TRP A 80 9.87 1.52 6.52
C TRP A 80 9.72 2.05 7.94
N ARG A 81 8.48 2.39 8.31
CA ARG A 81 8.12 2.88 9.64
C ARG A 81 6.77 2.31 10.07
N LEU A 82 6.48 2.41 11.36
CA LEU A 82 5.11 2.24 11.83
C LEU A 82 4.23 3.43 11.39
N PRO A 83 2.90 3.26 11.30
CA PRO A 83 2.01 4.33 10.89
C PRO A 83 1.96 5.43 11.95
N ASP A 84 1.65 6.64 11.49
CA ASP A 84 1.71 7.84 12.30
C ASP A 84 0.34 8.38 12.70
N ILE A 85 0.39 9.20 13.75
CA ILE A 85 -0.71 10.00 14.23
C ILE A 85 -0.21 11.41 14.57
N THR A 86 -0.93 12.43 14.10
CA THR A 86 -0.60 13.83 14.42
C THR A 86 -0.96 14.14 15.88
N ILE A 87 -0.02 14.68 16.65
CA ILE A 87 -0.14 15.05 18.08
C ILE A 87 0.37 16.50 18.28
N PRO A 88 -0.26 17.37 19.10
CA PRO A 88 -1.41 17.10 19.97
C PRO A 88 -2.70 17.07 19.18
N CYS A 89 -3.52 16.05 19.44
CA CYS A 89 -4.91 16.06 19.04
C CYS A 89 -5.77 16.35 20.28
N GLU A 90 -6.80 17.18 20.13
CA GLU A 90 -7.71 17.59 21.20
C GLU A 90 -8.56 16.39 21.68
N GLY A 91 -7.93 15.52 22.48
CA GLY A 91 -8.50 14.26 22.96
C GLY A 91 -8.33 13.10 21.97
N ILE A 92 -8.07 11.90 22.52
CA ILE A 92 -7.79 10.66 21.77
C ILE A 92 -8.90 10.33 20.75
N VAL A 93 -10.16 10.64 21.06
CA VAL A 93 -11.30 10.37 20.16
C VAL A 93 -11.27 11.26 18.90
N GLY A 94 -10.73 12.48 18.98
CA GLY A 94 -10.57 13.38 17.83
C GLY A 94 -9.50 12.91 16.84
N CYS A 95 -8.55 12.08 17.29
CA CYS A 95 -7.46 11.55 16.45
C CYS A 95 -7.86 10.31 15.65
N THR A 96 -9.08 9.80 15.83
CA THR A 96 -9.54 8.54 15.24
C THR A 96 -9.48 8.54 13.71
N VAL A 97 -9.70 9.69 13.07
CA VAL A 97 -9.59 9.85 11.60
C VAL A 97 -8.35 10.63 11.16
N SER A 98 -7.59 11.20 12.11
CA SER A 98 -6.37 12.01 11.85
C SER A 98 -5.07 11.21 12.05
N SER A 99 -5.18 9.89 11.98
CA SER A 99 -4.05 8.95 11.92
C SER A 99 -4.08 8.24 10.57
N GLU A 100 -2.94 7.71 10.14
CA GLU A 100 -2.86 6.93 8.90
C GLU A 100 -3.74 5.67 8.98
N PHE A 101 -3.75 4.99 10.13
CA PHE A 101 -4.70 3.88 10.36
C PHE A 101 -6.14 4.34 10.40
N GLY A 102 -6.43 5.51 10.96
CA GLY A 102 -7.75 6.10 10.96
C GLY A 102 -8.27 6.36 9.54
N HIS A 103 -7.44 6.94 8.69
CA HIS A 103 -7.72 7.14 7.28
C HIS A 103 -7.96 5.81 6.58
N LEU A 104 -7.04 4.84 6.72
CA LEU A 104 -7.16 3.51 6.16
C LEU A 104 -8.48 2.84 6.59
N PHE A 105 -8.77 2.80 7.89
CA PHE A 105 -9.95 2.13 8.42
C PHE A 105 -11.26 2.76 7.94
N TYR A 106 -11.42 4.08 8.08
CA TYR A 106 -12.70 4.75 7.84
C TYR A 106 -12.92 5.18 6.39
N VAL A 107 -11.86 5.63 5.72
CA VAL A 107 -11.95 6.20 4.36
C VAL A 107 -11.75 5.10 3.33
N GLU A 108 -10.68 4.32 3.45
CA GLU A 108 -10.30 3.35 2.41
C GLU A 108 -11.04 2.01 2.56
N LEU A 109 -11.18 1.51 3.79
CA LEU A 109 -11.79 0.19 4.05
C LEU A 109 -13.30 0.27 4.38
N GLY A 110 -13.86 1.48 4.48
CA GLY A 110 -15.29 1.68 4.77
C GLY A 110 -15.72 1.20 6.17
N GLY A 111 -14.78 1.20 7.12
CA GLY A 111 -15.00 0.76 8.49
C GLY A 111 -16.03 1.61 9.23
N THR A 112 -16.65 0.99 10.24
CA THR A 112 -17.63 1.64 11.10
C THR A 112 -17.26 1.43 12.57
N PRO A 113 -17.53 2.41 13.46
CA PRO A 113 -17.12 2.30 14.85
C PRO A 113 -17.74 1.07 15.52
N GLY A 114 -16.90 0.30 16.24
CA GLY A 114 -17.33 -0.92 16.92
C GLY A 114 -17.60 -2.11 16.00
N GLN A 115 -17.29 -2.03 14.71
CA GLN A 115 -17.29 -3.18 13.81
C GLN A 115 -15.85 -3.57 13.48
N PRO A 116 -15.43 -4.82 13.75
CA PRO A 116 -14.07 -5.25 13.47
C PRO A 116 -13.81 -5.34 11.97
N ILE A 117 -12.60 -4.95 11.55
CA ILE A 117 -12.03 -5.29 10.25
C ILE A 117 -10.90 -6.29 10.48
N SER A 118 -10.96 -7.44 9.81
CA SER A 118 -9.95 -8.50 9.92
C SER A 118 -10.02 -9.42 8.70
N GLY A 119 -8.96 -10.20 8.47
CA GLY A 119 -8.79 -11.06 7.32
C GLY A 119 -8.36 -10.29 6.07
N ASP A 120 -8.73 -10.83 4.90
CA ASP A 120 -8.36 -10.25 3.62
C ASP A 120 -9.44 -9.26 3.17
N VAL A 121 -9.06 -7.99 2.99
CA VAL A 121 -9.97 -6.88 2.69
C VAL A 121 -9.33 -5.96 1.66
N SER A 122 -10.03 -5.68 0.56
CA SER A 122 -9.52 -4.86 -0.54
C SER A 122 -8.20 -5.43 -1.11
N TYR A 123 -7.11 -4.66 -1.08
CA TYR A 123 -5.78 -5.08 -1.49
C TYR A 123 -4.92 -5.65 -0.35
N PHE A 124 -5.46 -5.72 0.87
CA PHE A 124 -4.73 -6.14 2.05
C PHE A 124 -5.08 -7.57 2.45
N ILE A 125 -4.08 -8.28 2.93
CA ILE A 125 -4.20 -9.63 3.46
C ILE A 125 -3.81 -9.67 4.93
N GLY A 126 -4.37 -10.63 5.67
CA GLY A 126 -3.92 -10.92 7.03
C GLY A 126 -4.17 -9.81 8.06
N ILE A 127 -5.17 -8.95 7.86
CA ILE A 127 -5.53 -7.92 8.85
C ILE A 127 -5.97 -8.61 10.15
N GLN A 128 -5.36 -8.23 11.26
CA GLN A 128 -5.71 -8.76 12.58
C GLN A 128 -6.80 -7.90 13.22
N GLY A 129 -7.82 -8.54 13.77
CA GLY A 129 -8.89 -7.86 14.51
C GLY A 129 -8.44 -7.44 15.92
N GLY A 130 -7.41 -6.60 16.00
CA GLY A 130 -6.78 -6.20 17.26
C GLY A 130 -6.01 -4.88 17.16
N ALA A 131 -5.22 -4.58 18.18
CA ALA A 131 -4.41 -3.36 18.24
C ALA A 131 -3.16 -3.46 17.37
N TYR A 132 -2.88 -2.39 16.64
CA TYR A 132 -1.65 -2.19 15.87
C TYR A 132 -0.87 -1.00 16.41
N TRP A 133 0.43 -1.17 16.67
CA TRP A 133 1.28 -0.09 17.13
C TRP A 133 1.43 1.03 16.10
N MET A 134 1.48 2.28 16.59
CA MET A 134 1.88 3.46 15.84
C MET A 134 3.21 4.02 16.35
N GLN A 135 3.89 4.83 15.53
CA GLN A 135 5.25 5.31 15.83
C GLN A 135 5.36 6.30 17.00
N ARG A 136 4.23 6.79 17.54
CA ARG A 136 4.23 7.89 18.52
C ARG A 136 4.18 7.39 19.96
N THR A 137 5.02 7.99 20.79
CA THR A 137 4.89 7.90 22.24
C THR A 137 3.73 8.77 22.72
N PHE A 138 3.15 8.41 23.87
CA PHE A 138 2.10 9.22 24.49
C PHE A 138 2.72 10.38 25.28
N PRO A 139 2.56 11.66 24.87
CA PRO A 139 3.33 12.75 25.48
C PRO A 139 3.13 12.93 27.00
N PRO A 140 1.91 12.75 27.57
CA PRO A 140 1.73 12.83 29.02
C PRO A 140 2.46 11.74 29.81
N ASN A 141 2.82 10.61 29.19
CA ASN A 141 3.60 9.55 29.83
C ASN A 141 4.45 8.78 28.80
N PRO A 142 5.77 9.01 28.74
CA PRO A 142 6.65 8.41 27.72
C PRO A 142 6.84 6.89 27.83
N GLU A 143 6.39 6.27 28.94
CA GLU A 143 6.33 4.81 29.11
C GLU A 143 5.20 4.16 28.31
N TYR A 144 4.33 4.97 27.69
CA TYR A 144 3.20 4.55 26.89
C TYR A 144 3.39 4.95 25.43
N ALA A 145 2.77 4.18 24.54
CA ALA A 145 2.69 4.45 23.13
C ALA A 145 1.24 4.40 22.65
N VAL A 146 1.02 4.88 21.43
CA VAL A 146 -0.31 4.92 20.81
C VAL A 146 -0.45 3.74 19.87
N ASP A 147 -1.63 3.12 19.88
CA ASP A 147 -2.03 2.06 18.94
C ASP A 147 -3.36 2.41 18.27
N PHE A 148 -3.73 1.64 17.25
CA PHE A 148 -5.05 1.70 16.63
C PHE A 148 -5.68 0.30 16.66
N ASP A 149 -6.87 0.21 17.25
CA ASP A 149 -7.58 -1.06 17.44
C ASP A 149 -8.54 -1.34 16.28
N PHE A 150 -8.15 -2.24 15.38
CA PHE A 150 -8.98 -2.67 14.24
C PHE A 150 -10.22 -3.48 14.64
N SER A 151 -10.33 -3.93 15.90
CA SER A 151 -11.56 -4.55 16.41
C SER A 151 -12.65 -3.52 16.75
N ARG A 152 -12.26 -2.26 16.99
CA ARG A 152 -13.17 -1.18 17.42
C ARG A 152 -13.13 0.06 16.52
N GLY A 153 -12.09 0.22 15.72
CA GLY A 153 -11.84 1.41 14.90
C GLY A 153 -11.46 2.64 15.72
N VAL A 154 -10.71 2.49 16.81
CA VAL A 154 -10.34 3.64 17.67
C VAL A 154 -8.88 3.58 18.10
N PRO A 155 -8.21 4.73 18.28
CA PRO A 155 -6.89 4.78 18.85
C PRO A 155 -6.92 4.45 20.35
N GLY A 156 -5.86 3.82 20.84
CA GLY A 156 -5.64 3.53 22.25
C GLY A 156 -4.28 4.02 22.74
N VAL A 157 -4.05 3.87 24.04
CA VAL A 157 -2.79 4.21 24.70
C VAL A 157 -2.45 3.06 25.63
N ASN A 158 -1.33 2.40 25.37
CA ASN A 158 -0.92 1.20 26.08
C ASN A 158 0.54 1.31 26.56
N PRO A 159 0.91 0.62 27.67
CA PRO A 159 2.30 0.55 28.10
C PRO A 159 3.16 -0.03 26.98
N LYS A 160 4.38 0.48 26.80
CA LYS A 160 5.31 -0.04 25.79
C LYS A 160 5.70 -1.50 25.98
N THR A 161 5.46 -2.05 27.17
CA THR A 161 5.64 -3.48 27.51
C THR A 161 4.47 -4.37 27.11
N HIS A 162 3.34 -3.80 26.65
CA HIS A 162 2.26 -4.56 26.04
C HIS A 162 2.68 -5.03 24.66
N GLU A 163 2.10 -6.13 24.19
CA GLU A 163 2.34 -6.63 22.83
C GLU A 163 1.15 -6.31 21.94
N ALA A 164 1.41 -5.80 20.74
CA ALA A 164 0.41 -5.49 19.74
C ALA A 164 0.96 -5.77 18.34
N TYR A 165 0.07 -5.86 17.35
CA TYR A 165 0.46 -6.16 15.99
C TYR A 165 1.22 -5.00 15.35
N VAL A 166 1.94 -5.31 14.26
CA VAL A 166 2.73 -4.33 13.52
C VAL A 166 2.36 -4.33 12.04
N TRP A 167 2.35 -3.15 11.43
CA TRP A 167 2.03 -3.00 10.00
C TRP A 167 2.80 -1.82 9.45
N ALA A 168 3.73 -2.06 8.54
CA ALA A 168 4.63 -1.02 8.06
C ALA A 168 4.05 -0.19 6.91
N VAL A 169 4.44 1.08 6.90
CA VAL A 169 4.23 2.05 5.83
C VAL A 169 5.55 2.73 5.46
N ARG A 170 5.57 3.35 4.29
CA ARG A 170 6.68 4.19 3.80
C ARG A 170 6.12 5.48 3.21
N ASP A 171 6.83 6.58 3.35
CA ASP A 171 6.42 7.85 2.73
C ASP A 171 6.56 7.80 1.20
N GLY A 172 5.57 8.35 0.51
CA GLY A 172 5.52 8.47 -0.94
C GLY A 172 5.12 7.20 -1.68
N ASP A 173 5.05 7.34 -3.00
CA ASP A 173 4.77 6.26 -3.94
C ASP A 173 5.96 5.31 -4.10
N SER A 174 5.73 4.00 -3.91
CA SER A 174 6.72 2.93 -4.08
C SER A 174 6.32 2.04 -5.24
N ALA A 175 7.29 1.64 -6.04
CA ALA A 175 7.08 0.64 -7.10
C ALA A 175 7.95 -0.57 -6.84
N PRO A 176 7.52 -1.78 -7.21
CA PRO A 176 8.36 -2.95 -7.12
C PRO A 176 9.62 -2.74 -7.97
N PRO A 177 10.77 -3.31 -7.57
CA PRO A 177 12.01 -3.18 -8.32
C PRO A 177 11.78 -3.67 -9.75
N VAL A 178 12.17 -2.84 -10.73
CA VAL A 178 12.03 -3.19 -12.15
C VAL A 178 12.93 -4.38 -12.43
N VAL A 179 12.33 -5.58 -12.48
CA VAL A 179 13.04 -6.78 -12.93
C VAL A 179 13.38 -6.56 -14.40
N PRO A 180 14.67 -6.55 -14.79
CA PRO A 180 15.03 -6.50 -16.20
C PRO A 180 14.41 -7.72 -16.86
N GLU A 181 13.48 -7.51 -17.80
CA GLU A 181 12.87 -8.65 -18.48
C GLU A 181 13.98 -9.53 -19.07
N PRO A 182 13.95 -10.87 -18.88
CA PRO A 182 14.86 -11.75 -19.57
C PRO A 182 14.68 -11.49 -21.06
N ILE A 183 15.75 -11.01 -21.70
CA ILE A 183 15.78 -10.41 -23.02
C ILE A 183 14.96 -11.24 -24.02
N SER A 184 13.66 -10.97 -24.15
CA SER A 184 12.81 -11.53 -25.23
C SER A 184 13.39 -11.17 -26.60
N SER A 185 14.20 -10.10 -26.66
CA SER A 185 14.96 -9.69 -27.82
C SER A 185 15.96 -10.75 -28.30
N ILE A 186 16.55 -11.59 -27.43
CA ILE A 186 17.44 -12.69 -27.87
C ILE A 186 16.62 -13.74 -28.61
N LEU A 187 15.42 -14.08 -28.12
CA LEU A 187 14.51 -15.03 -28.77
C LEU A 187 14.00 -14.49 -30.12
N PHE A 188 13.65 -13.21 -30.20
CA PHE A 188 13.27 -12.56 -31.46
C PHE A 188 14.44 -12.46 -32.46
N VAL A 189 15.65 -12.12 -32.01
CA VAL A 189 16.83 -12.02 -32.87
C VAL A 189 17.30 -13.40 -33.33
N THR A 190 17.41 -14.38 -32.43
CA THR A 190 17.82 -15.75 -32.78
C THR A 190 16.78 -16.44 -33.67
N GLY A 191 15.49 -16.28 -33.37
CA GLY A 191 14.40 -16.78 -34.21
C GLY A 191 14.38 -16.13 -35.60
N GLY A 192 14.59 -14.81 -35.68
CA GLY A 192 14.68 -14.06 -36.94
C GLY A 192 15.85 -14.51 -37.82
N VAL A 193 17.04 -14.67 -37.24
CA VAL A 193 18.25 -15.14 -37.95
C VAL A 193 18.09 -16.57 -38.44
N ALA A 194 17.54 -17.47 -37.62
CA ALA A 194 17.29 -18.86 -38.01
C ALA A 194 16.31 -18.98 -39.20
N LEU A 195 15.24 -18.18 -39.19
CA LEU A 195 14.25 -18.17 -40.27
C LEU A 195 14.81 -17.56 -41.57
N ALA A 196 15.60 -16.49 -41.47
CA ALA A 196 16.28 -15.87 -42.62
C ALA A 196 17.29 -16.83 -43.25
N GLY A 197 18.10 -17.51 -42.43
CA GLY A 197 19.05 -18.53 -42.88
C GLY A 197 18.35 -19.69 -43.60
N LYS A 198 17.27 -20.23 -43.03
CA LYS A 198 16.49 -21.33 -43.65
C LYS A 198 15.92 -20.93 -45.02
N ARG A 199 15.45 -19.69 -45.19
CA ARG A 199 14.96 -19.18 -46.48
C ARG A 199 16.07 -19.03 -47.53
N TYR A 200 17.25 -18.56 -47.13
CA TYR A 200 18.41 -18.42 -48.02
C TYR A 200 18.86 -19.78 -48.59
N PHE A 201 19.02 -20.78 -47.73
CA PHE A 201 19.44 -22.12 -48.17
C PHE A 201 18.39 -22.84 -49.04
N LYS A 202 17.10 -22.61 -48.81
CA LYS A 202 16.03 -23.18 -49.64
C LYS A 202 16.06 -22.63 -51.07
N ARG A 203 16.29 -21.32 -51.25
CA ARG A 203 16.39 -20.68 -52.57
C ARG A 203 17.60 -21.16 -53.38
N LYS A 204 18.73 -21.44 -52.72
CA LYS A 204 19.93 -21.97 -53.38
C LYS A 204 19.74 -23.41 -53.91
N LYS A 205 18.89 -24.22 -53.28
CA LYS A 205 18.61 -25.61 -53.71
C LYS A 205 17.64 -25.72 -54.90
N THR A 206 16.82 -24.71 -55.17
CA THR A 206 15.83 -24.71 -56.26
C THR A 206 16.30 -23.97 -57.52
N GLY A 207 17.55 -23.52 -57.56
CA GLY A 207 18.12 -22.70 -58.65
C GLY A 207 19.06 -23.44 -59.61
N ASN A 208 19.03 -24.77 -59.65
CA ASN A 208 19.70 -25.60 -60.66
C ASN A 208 18.66 -26.43 -61.41
#